data_AF-A0AA85BG05-F1
#
_entry.id   AF-A0AA85BG05-F1
#
_cell.length_a   1.000
_cell.length_b   1.000
_cell.length_c   1.000
_cell.angle_alpha   90.00
_cell.angle_beta   90.00
_cell.angle_gamma   90.00
#
_symmetry.space_group_name_H-M   'P 1'
#
loop_
_entity.id
_entity.type
_entity.pdbx_description
1 polymer ?
#
loop_
_entity_poly.entity_id
_entity_poly.type
_entity_poly.pdbx_seq_one_letter_code
_entity_poly.pdbx_strand_id
1 'polypeptide(L)'
;MRVGFTHSSKDSHNKPGNDKDDTLPVAQYLPVYSSDLKWIPLTGQEDHFNINNPPIPVSSTILINKLALGDEIEARCVAVKGIGRDHAKFSPVAAAYYKFHPIIKLLRTVEGEQAVKLQKSFASGVIGINSKTGQAFVDNARLDNGSREHMRHPEFRDDVIFVGMDSSHCIFTVETIAPGSRPPSSLVRCALGVMISKCSHYMAVTETPGFGDQVEECKPLIDTPKDNTESHTTEKNLLFPKGNRSHLNGREVGLEVVHITHDKSRATFTFFGEDHTLGLALRYCILRDESVSFCGYCVPHPLEDMINFDIQMKKGSAIDALRNGLQCLRIVFNI
;
A
#
# COMPACT_ATOMS: atom_id res chain seq x y z
N MET A 1 -32.24 4.43 1.04
CA MET A 1 -32.33 5.26 2.27
C MET A 1 -33.30 6.38 1.97
N ARG A 2 -34.23 6.65 2.89
CA ARG A 2 -35.25 7.71 2.77
C ARG A 2 -35.42 8.35 4.15
N VAL A 3 -34.99 9.60 4.30
CA VAL A 3 -35.06 10.38 5.55
C VAL A 3 -35.50 11.80 5.20
N GLY A 4 -36.49 12.34 5.93
CA GLY A 4 -37.00 13.69 5.72
C GLY A 4 -37.30 14.39 7.03
N PHE A 5 -37.04 15.70 7.09
CA PHE A 5 -37.35 16.52 8.26
C PHE A 5 -38.66 17.25 8.06
N THR A 6 -39.74 16.70 8.63
CA THR A 6 -41.09 17.28 8.56
C THR A 6 -41.53 17.79 9.93
N HIS A 7 -42.33 18.88 9.97
CA HIS A 7 -42.99 19.30 11.20
C HIS A 7 -43.99 18.22 11.64
N SER A 8 -43.63 17.45 12.66
CA SER A 8 -44.64 16.69 13.41
C SER A 8 -45.44 17.69 14.24
N SER A 9 -46.69 17.95 13.86
CA SER A 9 -47.64 18.72 14.66
C SER A 9 -48.01 17.89 15.90
N LYS A 10 -47.14 17.89 16.92
CA LYS A 10 -47.39 17.40 18.29
C LYS A 10 -46.16 17.65 19.17
N ASP A 11 -45.91 18.93 19.49
CA ASP A 11 -45.20 19.30 20.71
C ASP A 11 -45.86 20.56 21.28
N SER A 12 -47.10 20.41 21.73
CA SER A 12 -47.74 21.38 22.60
C SER A 12 -47.20 21.18 24.02
N HIS A 13 -46.08 21.81 24.35
CA HIS A 13 -45.78 22.36 25.69
C HIS A 13 -44.42 23.07 25.69
N ASN A 14 -44.40 24.35 25.29
CA ASN A 14 -43.39 25.28 25.78
C ASN A 14 -44.11 26.51 26.34
N LYS A 15 -43.92 26.75 27.64
CA LYS A 15 -44.31 28.00 28.32
C LYS A 15 -43.45 29.14 27.78
N PRO A 16 -43.98 30.38 27.65
CA PRO A 16 -43.20 31.51 27.21
C PRO A 16 -42.32 32.00 28.38
N GLY A 17 -41.04 31.63 28.35
CA GLY A 17 -40.00 32.27 29.16
C GLY A 17 -39.52 33.52 28.42
N ASN A 18 -39.68 34.66 29.06
CA ASN A 18 -39.31 35.97 28.56
C ASN A 18 -37.83 36.20 28.89
N ASP A 19 -36.90 35.93 27.96
CA ASP A 19 -35.53 36.43 28.04
C ASP A 19 -35.02 36.80 26.64
N LYS A 20 -34.66 38.08 26.52
CA LYS A 20 -33.91 38.62 25.39
C LYS A 20 -32.45 38.25 25.60
N ASP A 21 -32.03 37.11 25.05
CA ASP A 21 -30.62 36.76 24.95
C ASP A 21 -30.22 36.79 23.47
N ASP A 22 -29.20 37.59 23.14
CA ASP A 22 -28.63 37.78 21.79
C ASP A 22 -27.83 36.52 21.35
N THR A 23 -28.40 35.34 21.56
CA THR A 23 -27.90 34.09 21.00
C THR A 23 -28.45 33.92 19.58
N LEU A 24 -27.54 33.81 18.60
CA LEU A 24 -27.87 33.41 17.24
C LEU A 24 -28.85 32.21 17.27
N PRO A 25 -29.96 32.22 16.50
CA PRO A 25 -30.93 31.15 16.55
C PRO A 25 -30.25 29.82 16.22
N VAL A 26 -30.32 28.84 17.12
CA VAL A 26 -29.80 27.49 16.89
C VAL A 26 -30.59 26.91 15.71
N ALA A 27 -29.94 26.80 14.55
CA ALA A 27 -30.56 26.21 13.37
C ALA A 27 -31.00 24.78 13.70
N GLN A 28 -32.30 24.52 13.64
CA GLN A 28 -32.83 23.17 13.79
C GLN A 28 -32.47 22.37 12.54
N TYR A 29 -31.80 21.23 12.74
CA TYR A 29 -31.47 20.31 11.66
C TYR A 29 -31.72 18.87 12.10
N LEU A 30 -32.03 18.00 11.15
CA LEU A 30 -32.08 16.56 11.35
C LEU A 30 -30.76 15.95 10.88
N PRO A 31 -29.90 15.45 11.80
CA PRO A 31 -28.69 14.75 11.41
C PRO A 31 -29.05 13.38 10.82
N VAL A 32 -28.35 13.04 9.76
CA VAL A 32 -28.53 11.81 9.00
C VAL A 32 -27.23 11.03 9.07
N TYR A 33 -27.29 9.82 9.59
CA TYR A 33 -26.11 9.01 9.92
C TYR A 33 -26.01 7.77 9.01
N SER A 34 -24.86 7.11 9.05
CA SER A 34 -24.65 5.84 8.37
C SER A 34 -25.63 4.76 8.82
N SER A 35 -26.12 4.78 10.06
CA SER A 35 -27.18 3.88 10.54
C SER A 35 -28.48 3.96 9.74
N ASP A 36 -28.73 5.05 9.02
CA ASP A 36 -29.95 5.24 8.21
C ASP A 36 -29.88 4.49 6.86
N LEU A 37 -28.71 3.95 6.50
CA LEU A 37 -28.53 3.07 5.35
C LEU A 37 -29.12 1.69 5.64
N LYS A 38 -30.20 1.36 4.93
CA LYS A 38 -30.89 0.06 5.03
C LYS A 38 -30.43 -0.85 3.89
N TRP A 39 -30.06 -2.10 4.24
CA TRP A 39 -29.81 -3.12 3.24
C TRP A 39 -31.12 -3.54 2.56
N ILE A 40 -31.07 -3.62 1.23
CA ILE A 40 -32.16 -4.11 0.40
C ILE A 40 -31.57 -5.27 -0.40
N PRO A 41 -31.95 -6.53 -0.12
CA PRO A 41 -31.39 -7.69 -0.81
C PRO A 41 -31.74 -7.66 -2.30
N LEU A 42 -30.80 -8.10 -3.14
CA LEU A 42 -31.11 -8.52 -4.51
C LEU A 42 -31.53 -9.98 -4.49
N THR A 43 -32.34 -10.40 -5.46
CA THR A 43 -32.85 -11.77 -5.58
C THR A 43 -31.74 -12.82 -5.37
N GLY A 44 -31.97 -13.74 -4.44
CA GLY A 44 -31.05 -14.81 -4.05
C GLY A 44 -29.99 -14.43 -3.02
N GLN A 45 -29.81 -13.13 -2.68
CA GLN A 45 -28.88 -12.74 -1.62
C GLN A 45 -29.43 -13.03 -0.22
N GLU A 46 -30.76 -13.06 -0.08
CA GLU A 46 -31.45 -13.46 1.15
C GLU A 46 -31.03 -14.85 1.67
N ASP A 47 -30.65 -15.76 0.78
CA ASP A 47 -30.20 -17.11 1.14
C ASP A 47 -28.73 -17.15 1.57
N HIS A 48 -27.91 -16.23 1.05
CA HIS A 48 -26.47 -16.16 1.33
C HIS A 48 -26.13 -15.33 2.57
N PHE A 49 -26.95 -14.33 2.89
CA PHE A 49 -26.77 -13.47 4.05
C PHE A 49 -27.81 -13.80 5.12
N ASN A 50 -27.35 -14.04 6.35
CA ASN A 50 -28.25 -14.28 7.47
C ASN A 50 -29.15 -13.05 7.67
N ILE A 51 -30.47 -13.21 7.51
CA ILE A 51 -31.45 -12.14 7.71
C ILE A 51 -31.37 -11.56 9.14
N ASN A 52 -30.96 -12.37 10.13
CA ASN A 52 -30.77 -11.93 11.51
C ASN A 52 -29.47 -11.12 11.72
N ASN A 53 -28.57 -11.10 10.73
CA ASN A 53 -27.35 -10.31 10.72
C ASN A 53 -27.06 -9.76 9.31
N PRO A 54 -27.88 -8.81 8.83
CA PRO A 54 -27.77 -8.30 7.47
C PRO A 54 -26.48 -7.48 7.28
N PRO A 55 -26.03 -7.26 6.03
CA PRO A 55 -25.00 -6.29 5.72
C PRO A 55 -25.33 -4.90 6.30
N ILE A 56 -24.42 -4.37 7.11
CA ILE A 56 -24.53 -3.04 7.72
C ILE A 56 -23.24 -2.24 7.52
N PRO A 57 -23.30 -0.90 7.60
CA PRO A 57 -22.11 -0.07 7.71
C PRO A 57 -21.30 -0.46 8.94
N VAL A 58 -19.97 -0.37 8.83
CA VAL A 58 -19.06 -0.76 9.93
C VAL A 58 -19.21 0.16 11.15
N SER A 59 -19.40 1.46 10.92
CA SER A 59 -19.74 2.44 11.95
C SER A 59 -21.15 2.96 11.71
N SER A 60 -21.95 3.06 12.77
CA SER A 60 -23.31 3.58 12.76
C SER A 60 -23.37 5.10 12.97
N THR A 61 -22.26 5.75 13.33
CA THR A 61 -22.23 7.15 13.80
C THR A 61 -21.63 8.13 12.79
N ILE A 62 -21.30 7.66 11.58
CA ILE A 62 -20.76 8.55 10.54
C ILE A 62 -21.87 9.47 10.07
N LEU A 63 -21.73 10.78 10.33
CA LEU A 63 -22.66 11.79 9.82
C LEU A 63 -22.53 11.88 8.29
N ILE A 64 -23.62 11.62 7.59
CA ILE A 64 -23.72 11.74 6.13
C ILE A 64 -24.18 13.14 5.75
N ASN A 65 -25.23 13.65 6.39
CA ASN A 65 -25.78 14.97 6.10
C ASN A 65 -26.53 15.56 7.31
N LYS A 66 -26.84 16.85 7.25
CA LYS A 66 -27.77 17.54 8.15
C LYS A 66 -28.86 18.20 7.31
N LEU A 67 -30.09 17.75 7.48
CA LEU A 67 -31.24 18.23 6.71
C LEU A 67 -31.88 19.44 7.38
N ALA A 68 -32.19 20.47 6.60
CA ALA A 68 -33.05 21.57 7.04
C ALA A 68 -34.52 21.15 6.99
N LEU A 69 -35.39 21.98 7.57
CA LEU A 69 -36.82 21.70 7.59
C LEU A 69 -37.38 21.70 6.15
N GLY A 70 -38.04 20.60 5.78
CA GLY A 70 -38.55 20.38 4.42
C GLY A 70 -37.60 19.61 3.50
N ASP A 71 -36.34 19.41 3.88
CA ASP A 71 -35.41 18.61 3.08
C ASP A 71 -35.70 17.10 3.23
N GLU A 72 -35.49 16.38 2.12
CA GLU A 72 -35.56 14.92 2.05
C GLU A 72 -34.41 14.37 1.20
N ILE A 73 -33.83 13.24 1.64
CA ILE A 73 -32.87 12.47 0.84
C ILE A 73 -33.46 11.10 0.57
N GLU A 74 -33.60 10.78 -0.72
CA GLU A 74 -33.85 9.43 -1.21
C GLU A 74 -32.68 8.97 -2.08
N ALA A 75 -32.01 7.88 -1.68
CA ALA A 75 -30.86 7.34 -2.40
C ALA A 75 -30.85 5.80 -2.41
N ARG A 76 -30.46 5.24 -3.56
CA ARG A 76 -30.13 3.82 -3.74
C ARG A 76 -28.64 3.68 -4.02
N CYS A 77 -27.93 3.00 -3.13
CA CYS A 77 -26.49 2.74 -3.25
C CYS A 77 -26.25 1.28 -3.62
N VAL A 78 -25.28 1.02 -4.50
CA VAL A 78 -24.88 -0.34 -4.89
C VAL A 78 -23.43 -0.56 -4.44
N ALA A 79 -23.23 -1.53 -3.55
CA ALA A 79 -21.89 -1.94 -3.13
C ALA A 79 -21.31 -2.95 -4.12
N VAL A 80 -20.10 -2.68 -4.61
CA VAL A 80 -19.37 -3.54 -5.55
C VAL A 80 -18.00 -3.91 -4.97
N LYS A 81 -17.44 -5.04 -5.44
CA LYS A 81 -16.05 -5.40 -5.14
C LYS A 81 -15.13 -4.54 -6.01
N GLY A 82 -14.08 -4.01 -5.40
CA GLY A 82 -13.03 -3.26 -6.08
C GLY A 82 -11.70 -3.40 -5.35
N ILE A 83 -10.66 -2.74 -5.87
CA ILE A 83 -9.30 -2.77 -5.32
C ILE A 83 -8.84 -1.37 -4.94
N GLY A 84 -7.97 -1.28 -3.92
CA GLY A 84 -7.47 0.00 -3.42
C GLY A 84 -6.68 0.81 -4.45
N ARG A 85 -6.11 0.16 -5.47
CA ARG A 85 -5.41 0.83 -6.59
C ARG A 85 -6.35 1.61 -7.50
N ASP A 86 -7.59 1.15 -7.69
CA ASP A 86 -8.59 1.87 -8.49
C ASP A 86 -9.15 3.07 -7.72
N HIS A 87 -9.42 2.89 -6.43
CA HIS A 87 -9.95 3.95 -5.59
C HIS A 87 -9.70 3.69 -4.11
N ALA A 88 -9.30 4.73 -3.36
CA ALA A 88 -8.97 4.64 -1.94
C ALA A 88 -10.10 4.07 -1.06
N LYS A 89 -11.37 4.28 -1.46
CA LYS A 89 -12.57 3.70 -0.80
C LYS A 89 -12.57 2.17 -0.71
N PHE A 90 -11.78 1.48 -1.55
CA PHE A 90 -11.63 0.03 -1.52
C PHE A 90 -10.43 -0.44 -0.68
N SER A 91 -9.64 0.49 -0.11
CA SER A 91 -8.59 0.14 0.84
C SER A 91 -9.21 -0.54 2.06
N PRO A 92 -8.82 -1.79 2.40
CA PRO A 92 -9.34 -2.48 3.58
C PRO A 92 -8.63 -2.07 4.88
N VAL A 93 -7.60 -1.22 4.78
CA VAL A 93 -6.78 -0.75 5.91
C VAL A 93 -6.92 0.76 6.07
N ALA A 94 -6.91 1.21 7.33
CA ALA A 94 -6.76 2.62 7.68
C ALA A 94 -5.30 3.03 7.50
N ALA A 95 -4.38 2.21 8.02
CA ALA A 95 -2.96 2.36 7.86
C ALA A 95 -2.28 0.98 7.78
N ALA A 96 -1.33 0.83 6.88
CA ALA A 96 -0.42 -0.31 6.85
C ALA A 96 0.98 0.20 6.55
N TYR A 97 1.88 0.07 7.51
CA TYR A 97 3.24 0.57 7.39
C TYR A 97 4.19 -0.28 8.22
N TYR A 98 5.47 -0.03 8.04
CA TYR A 98 6.50 -0.70 8.80
C TYR A 98 7.63 0.25 9.18
N LYS A 99 8.38 -0.14 10.20
CA LYS A 99 9.67 0.46 10.54
C LYS A 99 10.68 -0.63 10.87
N PHE A 100 11.95 -0.39 10.60
CA PHE A 100 13.02 -1.26 11.07
C PHE A 100 13.19 -1.13 12.58
N HIS A 101 13.59 -2.21 13.24
CA HIS A 101 13.86 -2.19 14.67
C HIS A 101 15.04 -1.25 14.94
N PRO A 102 14.88 -0.21 15.78
CA PRO A 102 15.97 0.67 16.14
C PRO A 102 17.07 -0.10 16.88
N ILE A 103 18.33 0.16 16.54
CA ILE A 103 19.48 -0.31 17.29
C ILE A 103 20.06 0.88 18.02
N ILE A 104 20.00 0.87 19.34
CA ILE A 104 20.62 1.90 20.18
C ILE A 104 21.71 1.22 20.99
N LYS A 105 22.94 1.72 20.92
CA LYS A 105 24.08 1.25 21.71
C LYS A 105 24.76 2.43 22.39
N LEU A 106 24.91 2.35 23.71
CA LEU A 106 25.76 3.27 24.46
C LEU A 106 27.19 2.75 24.38
N LEU A 107 28.04 3.51 23.69
CA LEU A 107 29.45 3.14 23.47
C LEU A 107 30.33 3.58 24.64
N ARG A 108 29.86 4.58 25.41
CA ARG A 108 30.48 5.04 26.65
C ARG A 108 29.47 5.02 27.77
N THR A 109 29.97 4.90 29.00
CA THR A 109 29.15 5.04 30.20
C THR A 109 28.70 6.50 30.33
N VAL A 110 27.39 6.71 30.43
CA VAL A 110 26.78 8.03 30.63
C VAL A 110 26.08 8.02 31.99
N GLU A 111 26.45 8.95 32.88
CA GLU A 111 26.04 8.95 34.29
C GLU A 111 25.51 10.33 34.73
N GLY A 112 24.84 10.36 35.88
CA GLY A 112 24.46 11.60 36.56
C GLY A 112 23.55 12.50 35.71
N GLU A 113 23.87 13.80 35.64
CA GLU A 113 23.07 14.77 34.89
C GLU A 113 23.04 14.48 33.38
N GLN A 114 24.14 13.94 32.84
CA GLN A 114 24.19 13.55 31.43
C GLN A 114 23.24 12.37 31.15
N ALA A 115 23.10 11.42 32.08
CA ALA A 115 22.15 10.32 31.93
C ALA A 115 20.70 10.82 31.90
N VAL A 116 20.36 11.80 32.76
CA VAL A 116 19.03 12.42 32.77
C VAL A 116 18.76 13.20 31.48
N LYS A 117 19.75 13.97 31.01
CA LYS A 117 19.65 14.71 29.74
C LYS A 117 19.53 13.78 28.54
N LEU A 118 20.27 12.68 28.55
CA LEU A 118 20.19 11.63 27.55
C LEU A 118 18.80 10.99 27.53
N GLN A 119 18.27 10.61 28.70
CA GLN A 119 16.93 10.05 28.81
C GLN A 119 15.86 10.99 28.22
N LYS A 120 15.95 12.29 28.51
CA LYS A 120 15.02 13.31 27.94
C LYS A 120 15.17 13.52 26.42
N SER A 121 16.30 13.09 25.85
CA SER A 121 16.55 13.17 24.40
C SER A 121 15.89 12.02 23.62
N PHE A 122 15.29 11.05 24.29
CA PHE A 122 14.58 9.93 23.69
C PHE A 122 13.12 9.86 24.18
N ALA A 123 12.29 9.09 23.48
CA ALA A 123 10.94 8.81 23.94
C ALA A 123 10.94 8.09 25.31
N SER A 124 9.89 8.30 26.09
CA SER A 124 9.73 7.66 27.40
C SER A 124 9.81 6.13 27.28
N GLY A 125 10.63 5.50 28.12
CA GLY A 125 10.85 4.05 28.13
C GLY A 125 11.94 3.55 27.16
N VAL A 126 12.60 4.43 26.40
CA VAL A 126 13.73 4.03 25.55
C VAL A 126 15.01 3.90 26.36
N ILE A 127 15.34 4.91 27.15
CA ILE A 127 16.54 4.96 28.00
C ILE A 127 16.11 4.90 29.46
N GLY A 128 16.59 3.89 30.18
CA GLY A 128 16.47 3.77 31.62
C GLY A 128 17.69 4.36 32.33
N ILE A 129 17.54 4.69 33.62
CA ILE A 129 18.64 5.09 34.49
C ILE A 129 18.65 4.13 35.67
N ASN A 130 19.77 3.49 35.92
CA ASN A 130 19.91 2.58 37.05
C ASN A 130 19.91 3.37 38.36
N SER A 131 18.95 3.10 39.25
CA SER A 131 18.80 3.84 40.51
C SER A 131 19.98 3.67 41.48
N LYS A 132 20.79 2.61 41.33
CA LYS A 132 21.95 2.35 42.20
C LYS A 132 23.24 2.99 41.69
N THR A 133 23.46 2.96 40.38
CA THR A 133 24.72 3.44 39.77
C THR A 133 24.59 4.82 39.10
N GLY A 134 23.37 5.29 38.84
CA GLY A 134 23.13 6.52 38.08
C GLY A 134 23.46 6.41 36.60
N GLN A 135 23.77 5.21 36.10
CA GLN A 135 24.14 4.94 34.71
C GLN A 135 22.91 4.82 33.81
N ALA A 136 22.97 5.45 32.64
CA ALA A 136 22.00 5.24 31.58
C ALA A 136 22.18 3.86 30.93
N PHE A 137 21.08 3.21 30.58
CA PHE A 137 21.05 1.98 29.80
C PHE A 137 19.89 2.01 28.81
N VAL A 138 19.99 1.21 27.74
CA VAL A 138 18.89 1.06 26.77
C VAL A 138 17.88 0.08 27.36
N ASP A 139 16.68 0.56 27.64
CA ASP A 139 15.59 -0.25 28.20
C ASP A 139 14.78 -0.89 27.06
N ASN A 140 14.15 -0.08 26.22
CA ASN A 140 13.38 -0.56 25.08
C ASN A 140 13.57 0.28 23.81
N ALA A 141 14.51 -0.15 22.96
CA ALA A 141 14.80 0.50 21.69
C ALA A 141 13.59 0.52 20.72
N ARG A 142 12.61 -0.39 20.85
CA ARG A 142 11.42 -0.45 19.98
C ARG A 142 10.57 0.82 20.07
N LEU A 143 10.56 1.45 21.23
CA LEU A 143 9.77 2.65 21.52
C LEU A 143 10.38 3.92 20.90
N ASP A 144 11.61 3.84 20.38
CA ASP A 144 12.22 4.98 19.72
C ASP A 144 11.43 5.37 18.47
N ASN A 145 11.25 6.68 18.33
CA ASN A 145 10.58 7.33 17.22
C ASN A 145 11.57 7.91 16.20
N GLY A 146 12.88 7.76 16.44
CA GLY A 146 13.92 8.19 15.51
C GLY A 146 14.11 9.71 15.46
N SER A 147 13.74 10.43 16.53
CA SER A 147 13.85 11.90 16.60
C SER A 147 15.28 12.44 16.40
N ARG A 148 16.29 11.63 16.76
CA ARG A 148 17.71 12.01 16.77
C ARG A 148 18.02 13.25 17.62
N GLU A 149 17.19 13.57 18.61
CA GLU A 149 17.37 14.79 19.43
C GLU A 149 18.70 14.79 20.20
N HIS A 150 19.20 13.61 20.62
CA HIS A 150 20.50 13.48 21.26
C HIS A 150 21.64 14.10 20.44
N MET A 151 21.55 14.11 19.11
CA MET A 151 22.55 14.72 18.22
C MET A 151 22.61 16.25 18.36
N ARG A 152 21.64 16.91 19.00
CA ARG A 152 21.69 18.34 19.26
C ARG A 152 22.62 18.72 20.41
N HIS A 153 22.93 17.77 21.28
CA HIS A 153 23.77 17.98 22.46
C HIS A 153 25.23 17.64 22.14
N PRO A 154 26.18 18.59 22.24
CA PRO A 154 27.59 18.36 21.95
C PRO A 154 28.22 17.20 22.72
N GLU A 155 27.80 16.98 23.96
CA GLU A 155 28.28 15.89 24.82
C GLU A 155 27.90 14.48 24.33
N PHE A 156 26.96 14.37 23.41
CA PHE A 156 26.55 13.10 22.79
C PHE A 156 26.97 12.99 21.32
N ARG A 157 27.67 14.02 20.80
CA ARG A 157 28.39 13.95 19.53
C ARG A 157 29.72 13.20 19.80
N ASP A 158 30.26 12.49 18.81
CA ASP A 158 31.54 11.75 18.88
C ASP A 158 31.49 10.37 19.57
N ASP A 159 30.73 9.44 18.98
CA ASP A 159 30.74 8.01 19.32
C ASP A 159 30.44 7.71 20.79
N VAL A 160 29.64 8.54 21.45
CA VAL A 160 29.08 8.23 22.77
C VAL A 160 27.91 7.25 22.61
N ILE A 161 27.13 7.45 21.55
CA ILE A 161 25.87 6.74 21.29
C ILE A 161 25.79 6.41 19.81
N PHE A 162 25.50 5.14 19.52
CA PHE A 162 25.16 4.69 18.19
C PHE A 162 23.66 4.49 18.09
N VAL A 163 23.04 5.14 17.11
CA VAL A 163 21.64 4.93 16.72
C VAL A 163 21.59 4.50 15.27
N GLY A 164 21.20 3.26 15.04
CA GLY A 164 21.04 2.64 13.74
C GLY A 164 19.70 1.93 13.59
N MET A 165 19.56 1.18 12.51
CA MET A 165 18.37 0.37 12.22
C MET A 165 18.81 -1.03 11.85
N ASP A 166 18.09 -2.04 12.35
CA ASP A 166 18.27 -3.42 11.93
C ASP A 166 17.46 -3.70 10.66
N SER A 167 18.12 -3.78 9.52
CA SER A 167 17.47 -4.07 8.24
C SER A 167 16.89 -5.49 8.16
N SER A 168 17.27 -6.39 9.06
CA SER A 168 16.75 -7.76 9.14
C SER A 168 15.50 -7.88 10.01
N HIS A 169 15.22 -6.87 10.85
CA HIS A 169 14.11 -6.89 11.79
C HIS A 169 13.11 -5.78 11.46
N CYS A 170 12.00 -6.17 10.84
CA CYS A 170 10.92 -5.27 10.48
C CYS A 170 9.75 -5.35 11.48
N ILE A 171 9.24 -4.20 11.89
CA ILE A 171 8.06 -4.06 12.74
C ILE A 171 6.91 -3.55 11.87
N PHE A 172 6.02 -4.45 11.47
CA PHE A 172 4.82 -4.12 10.71
C PHE A 172 3.66 -3.72 11.63
N THR A 173 2.94 -2.68 11.24
CA THR A 173 1.69 -2.22 11.87
C THR A 173 0.58 -2.20 10.83
N VAL A 174 -0.54 -2.84 11.13
CA VAL A 174 -1.71 -2.93 10.24
C VAL A 174 -2.97 -2.58 11.02
N GLU A 175 -3.63 -1.52 10.60
CA GLU A 175 -4.89 -1.04 11.15
C GLU A 175 -6.01 -1.31 10.15
N THR A 176 -7.01 -2.07 10.56
CA THR A 176 -8.17 -2.41 9.73
C THR A 176 -9.28 -1.37 9.90
N ILE A 177 -10.00 -1.06 8.82
CA ILE A 177 -11.21 -0.23 8.90
C ILE A 177 -12.42 -1.02 9.43
N ALA A 178 -12.34 -2.35 9.51
CA ALA A 178 -13.46 -3.23 9.85
C ALA A 178 -13.03 -4.38 10.79
N PRO A 179 -12.65 -4.10 12.05
CA PRO A 179 -12.06 -5.10 12.95
C PRO A 179 -12.94 -6.32 13.23
N GLY A 180 -14.28 -6.15 13.27
CA GLY A 180 -15.20 -7.25 13.53
C GLY A 180 -15.31 -8.26 12.38
N SER A 181 -15.24 -7.80 11.13
CA SER A 181 -15.42 -8.66 9.94
C SER A 181 -14.13 -8.98 9.20
N ARG A 182 -13.11 -8.12 9.30
CA ARG A 182 -11.78 -8.29 8.70
C ARG A 182 -10.69 -7.91 9.70
N PRO A 183 -10.31 -8.82 10.60
CA PRO A 183 -9.21 -8.58 11.53
C PRO A 183 -7.87 -8.42 10.77
N PRO A 184 -6.89 -7.67 11.32
CA PRO A 184 -5.61 -7.42 10.65
C PRO A 184 -4.88 -8.69 10.23
N SER A 185 -4.95 -9.76 11.02
CA SER A 185 -4.33 -11.05 10.71
C SER A 185 -4.88 -11.66 9.41
N SER A 186 -6.19 -11.55 9.18
CA SER A 186 -6.81 -12.01 7.94
C SER A 186 -6.38 -11.15 6.75
N LEU A 187 -6.23 -9.84 6.93
CA LEU A 187 -5.77 -8.94 5.85
C LEU A 187 -4.35 -9.27 5.41
N VAL A 188 -3.44 -9.49 6.37
CA VAL A 188 -2.07 -9.92 6.09
C VAL A 188 -2.07 -11.25 5.34
N ARG A 189 -2.83 -12.26 5.83
CA ARG A 189 -2.93 -13.56 5.14
C ARG A 189 -3.46 -13.42 3.70
N CYS A 190 -4.48 -12.60 3.48
CA CYS A 190 -5.00 -12.32 2.13
C CYS A 190 -3.93 -11.65 1.25
N ALA A 191 -3.17 -10.69 1.78
CA ALA A 191 -2.10 -10.02 1.04
C ALA A 191 -0.99 -11.01 0.64
N LEU A 192 -0.61 -11.94 1.54
CA LEU A 192 0.34 -13.02 1.21
C LEU A 192 -0.19 -13.90 0.07
N GLY A 193 -1.46 -14.32 0.16
CA GLY A 193 -2.12 -15.11 -0.89
C GLY A 193 -2.16 -14.41 -2.25
N VAL A 194 -2.38 -13.09 -2.28
CA VAL A 194 -2.33 -12.29 -3.52
C VAL A 194 -0.94 -12.33 -4.14
N MET A 195 0.13 -12.20 -3.35
CA MET A 195 1.50 -12.29 -3.86
C MET A 195 1.82 -13.69 -4.40
N ILE A 196 1.45 -14.75 -3.68
CA ILE A 196 1.62 -16.15 -4.14
C ILE A 196 0.91 -16.37 -5.48
N SER A 197 -0.31 -15.84 -5.61
CA SER A 197 -1.10 -15.93 -6.84
C SER A 197 -0.42 -15.20 -8.00
N LYS A 198 0.16 -14.01 -7.77
CA LYS A 198 0.98 -13.28 -8.76
C LYS A 198 2.19 -14.10 -9.20
N CYS A 199 2.97 -14.64 -8.27
CA CYS A 199 4.13 -15.46 -8.61
C CYS A 199 3.72 -16.68 -9.46
N SER A 200 2.66 -17.38 -9.03
CA SER A 200 2.18 -18.58 -9.73
C SER A 200 1.69 -18.26 -11.14
N HIS A 201 1.02 -17.11 -11.31
CA HIS A 201 0.58 -16.62 -12.61
C HIS A 201 1.76 -16.33 -13.54
N TYR A 202 2.73 -15.52 -13.12
CA TYR A 202 3.87 -15.16 -13.97
C TYR A 202 4.80 -16.34 -14.23
N MET A 203 4.94 -17.29 -13.30
CA MET A 203 5.64 -18.54 -13.56
C MET A 203 5.00 -19.30 -14.74
N ALA A 204 3.69 -19.51 -14.72
CA ALA A 204 2.98 -20.18 -15.81
C ALA A 204 3.18 -19.46 -17.16
N VAL A 205 3.20 -18.12 -17.17
CA VAL A 205 3.51 -17.34 -18.37
C VAL A 205 4.93 -17.63 -18.85
N THR A 206 5.92 -17.62 -17.96
CA THR A 206 7.31 -17.89 -18.34
C THR A 206 7.57 -19.34 -18.74
N GLU A 207 6.73 -20.30 -18.32
CA GLU A 207 6.82 -21.72 -18.68
C GLU A 207 6.15 -22.05 -20.01
N THR A 208 5.41 -21.09 -20.59
CA THR A 208 4.74 -21.28 -21.88
C THR A 208 5.79 -21.47 -23.00
N PRO A 209 5.63 -22.46 -23.90
CA PRO A 209 6.55 -22.67 -25.01
C PRO A 209 6.70 -21.41 -25.87
N GLY A 210 7.94 -21.07 -26.23
CA GLY A 210 8.24 -19.88 -27.03
C GLY A 210 8.41 -18.58 -26.22
N PHE A 211 8.27 -18.60 -24.89
CA PHE A 211 8.53 -17.42 -24.07
C PHE A 211 10.00 -16.99 -24.15
N GLY A 212 10.24 -15.84 -24.78
CA GLY A 212 11.58 -15.27 -25.00
C GLY A 212 12.27 -15.66 -26.30
N ASP A 213 11.59 -16.37 -27.21
CA ASP A 213 12.17 -16.80 -28.49
C ASP A 213 11.91 -15.83 -29.67
N GLN A 214 11.11 -14.76 -29.49
CA GLN A 214 10.59 -13.91 -30.59
C GLN A 214 11.04 -12.44 -30.60
N VAL A 215 12.10 -12.05 -29.88
CA VAL A 215 12.49 -10.64 -29.86
C VAL A 215 13.47 -10.33 -31.00
N GLU A 216 12.96 -9.75 -32.09
CA GLU A 216 13.81 -9.12 -33.11
C GLU A 216 14.59 -7.96 -32.47
N GLU A 217 15.90 -7.91 -32.71
CA GLU A 217 16.75 -6.81 -32.26
C GLU A 217 16.22 -5.46 -32.78
N CYS A 218 15.98 -4.48 -31.89
CA CYS A 218 15.86 -3.09 -32.30
C CYS A 218 17.19 -2.65 -32.94
N LYS A 219 17.28 -2.70 -34.27
CA LYS A 219 18.37 -2.09 -35.01
C LYS A 219 18.37 -0.58 -34.72
N PRO A 220 19.51 0.04 -34.40
CA PRO A 220 19.58 1.48 -34.22
C PRO A 220 19.15 2.16 -35.53
N LEU A 221 18.19 3.08 -35.44
CA LEU A 221 17.83 3.97 -36.54
C LEU A 221 19.03 4.90 -36.80
N ILE A 222 19.81 4.57 -37.83
CA ILE A 222 20.77 5.51 -38.41
C ILE A 222 19.95 6.50 -39.23
N ASP A 223 19.83 7.73 -38.74
CA ASP A 223 19.26 8.85 -39.49
C ASP A 223 20.06 9.03 -40.79
N THR A 224 19.50 8.56 -41.89
CA THR A 224 19.91 8.98 -43.23
C THR A 224 18.98 10.13 -43.63
N PRO A 225 19.52 11.27 -44.11
CA PRO A 225 18.69 12.41 -44.46
C PRO A 225 17.86 12.05 -45.70
N LYS A 226 16.53 12.04 -45.54
CA LYS A 226 15.59 11.91 -46.67
C LYS A 226 14.97 13.27 -46.97
N ASP A 227 15.04 13.62 -48.24
CA ASP A 227 14.49 14.82 -48.85
C ASP A 227 13.02 15.05 -48.54
N ASN A 228 12.68 16.33 -48.43
CA ASN A 228 11.35 16.85 -48.14
C ASN A 228 10.39 16.62 -49.32
N THR A 229 9.28 15.94 -49.07
CA THR A 229 8.01 16.22 -49.77
C THR A 229 6.84 15.82 -48.88
N GLU A 230 6.04 16.82 -48.50
CA GLU A 230 4.89 16.69 -47.59
C GLU A 230 3.70 15.98 -48.25
N SER A 231 2.97 15.18 -47.46
CA SER A 231 1.50 15.21 -47.42
C SER A 231 0.95 14.55 -46.15
N HIS A 232 -0.20 15.05 -45.72
CA HIS A 232 -0.78 15.01 -44.38
C HIS A 232 -1.38 13.67 -43.89
N THR A 233 -1.50 13.61 -42.55
CA THR A 233 -2.47 12.86 -41.72
C THR A 233 -2.37 11.33 -41.70
N THR A 234 -1.99 10.75 -40.54
CA THR A 234 -2.81 9.85 -39.69
C THR A 234 -1.91 9.25 -38.60
N GLU A 235 -2.35 9.36 -37.34
CA GLU A 235 -2.00 8.58 -36.13
C GLU A 235 -0.52 8.33 -35.79
N LYS A 236 -0.10 8.91 -34.66
CA LYS A 236 1.06 8.44 -33.89
C LYS A 236 0.80 7.01 -33.42
N ASN A 237 1.22 6.08 -34.25
CA ASN A 237 1.38 4.66 -34.00
C ASN A 237 2.26 4.42 -32.74
N LEU A 238 1.63 4.31 -31.57
CA LEU A 238 2.18 3.59 -30.41
C LEU A 238 2.22 2.10 -30.77
N LEU A 239 3.24 1.70 -31.52
CA LEU A 239 3.44 0.33 -32.00
C LEU A 239 4.00 -0.55 -30.86
N PHE A 240 3.12 -1.04 -30.00
CA PHE A 240 3.31 -2.36 -29.40
C PHE A 240 2.00 -3.13 -29.66
N PRO A 241 2.00 -4.21 -30.46
CA PRO A 241 0.82 -5.05 -30.59
C PRO A 241 0.42 -5.50 -29.18
N LYS A 242 -0.86 -5.41 -28.82
CA LYS A 242 -1.37 -5.91 -27.54
C LYS A 242 -0.98 -7.39 -27.44
N GLY A 243 0.12 -7.69 -26.74
CA GLY A 243 0.50 -9.06 -26.41
C GLY A 243 -0.61 -9.72 -25.61
N ASN A 244 -0.50 -11.03 -25.36
CA ASN A 244 -1.47 -11.80 -24.59
C ASN A 244 -1.63 -11.25 -23.16
N ARG A 245 -2.48 -10.24 -22.99
CA ARG A 245 -2.92 -9.71 -21.70
C ARG A 245 -3.93 -10.70 -21.11
N SER A 246 -3.81 -10.93 -19.81
CA SER A 246 -4.68 -11.84 -19.05
C SER A 246 -5.29 -11.10 -17.87
N HIS A 247 -6.13 -11.76 -17.08
CA HIS A 247 -6.75 -11.15 -15.91
C HIS A 247 -6.29 -11.83 -14.62
N LEU A 248 -5.84 -11.04 -13.66
CA LEU A 248 -5.41 -11.51 -12.34
C LEU A 248 -5.91 -10.56 -11.26
N ASN A 249 -6.51 -11.12 -10.20
CA ASN A 249 -7.03 -10.35 -9.06
C ASN A 249 -7.98 -9.19 -9.45
N GLY A 250 -8.72 -9.35 -10.55
CA GLY A 250 -9.67 -8.35 -11.06
C GLY A 250 -9.06 -7.28 -11.95
N ARG A 251 -7.82 -7.44 -12.43
CA ARG A 251 -7.15 -6.48 -13.33
C ARG A 251 -6.53 -7.17 -14.52
N GLU A 252 -6.37 -6.42 -15.59
CA GLU A 252 -5.54 -6.81 -16.72
C GLU A 252 -4.06 -6.81 -16.31
N VAL A 253 -3.36 -7.90 -16.62
CA VAL A 253 -1.93 -8.09 -16.37
C VAL A 253 -1.24 -8.71 -17.57
N GLY A 254 0.07 -8.54 -17.67
CA GLY A 254 0.86 -9.15 -18.73
C GLY A 254 2.33 -9.21 -18.40
N LEU A 255 3.07 -10.07 -19.09
CA LEU A 255 4.52 -10.17 -19.01
C LEU A 255 5.06 -10.36 -20.43
N GLU A 256 5.92 -9.44 -20.86
CA GLU A 256 6.54 -9.44 -22.19
C GLU A 256 8.06 -9.37 -22.06
N VAL A 257 8.75 -9.96 -23.03
CA VAL A 257 10.21 -9.82 -23.19
C VAL A 257 10.44 -8.72 -24.21
N VAL A 258 10.99 -7.59 -23.78
CA VAL A 258 11.27 -6.42 -24.63
C VAL A 258 12.59 -6.59 -25.35
N HIS A 259 13.58 -7.15 -24.67
CA HIS A 259 14.92 -7.36 -25.20
C HIS A 259 15.51 -8.62 -24.59
N ILE A 260 16.23 -9.39 -25.41
CA ILE A 260 17.08 -10.47 -24.94
C ILE A 260 18.35 -10.51 -25.80
N THR A 261 19.50 -10.69 -25.18
CA THR A 261 20.76 -10.87 -25.90
C THR A 261 20.86 -12.27 -26.50
N HIS A 262 21.65 -12.44 -27.55
CA HIS A 262 21.83 -13.74 -28.23
C HIS A 262 22.31 -14.86 -27.28
N ASP A 263 23.18 -14.52 -26.32
CA ASP A 263 23.67 -15.44 -25.29
C ASP A 263 22.68 -15.63 -24.12
N LYS A 264 21.52 -14.97 -24.17
CA LYS A 264 20.47 -14.94 -23.14
C LYS A 264 20.95 -14.43 -21.77
N SER A 265 22.15 -13.84 -21.69
CA SER A 265 22.74 -13.37 -20.44
C SER A 265 22.12 -12.08 -19.94
N ARG A 266 21.48 -11.28 -20.82
CA ARG A 266 20.75 -10.08 -20.46
C ARG A 266 19.36 -10.10 -21.07
N ALA A 267 18.35 -9.76 -20.27
CA ALA A 267 16.99 -9.58 -20.75
C ALA A 267 16.30 -8.42 -20.03
N THR A 268 15.42 -7.76 -20.78
CA THR A 268 14.50 -6.73 -20.29
C THR A 268 13.08 -7.25 -20.42
N PHE A 269 12.34 -7.22 -19.32
CA PHE A 269 10.95 -7.67 -19.24
C PHE A 269 10.04 -6.49 -18.90
N THR A 270 8.83 -6.47 -19.45
CA THR A 270 7.79 -5.53 -19.04
C THR A 270 6.66 -6.28 -18.36
N PHE A 271 6.38 -5.93 -17.11
CA PHE A 271 5.21 -6.40 -16.37
C PHE A 271 4.12 -5.34 -16.43
N PHE A 272 3.00 -5.67 -17.06
CA PHE A 272 1.81 -4.84 -17.11
C PHE A 272 0.89 -5.14 -15.92
N GLY A 273 0.27 -4.11 -15.36
CA GLY A 273 -0.60 -4.19 -14.18
C GLY A 273 0.14 -4.22 -12.84
N GLU A 274 1.48 -4.13 -12.87
CA GLU A 274 2.33 -4.29 -11.69
C GLU A 274 3.02 -2.98 -11.28
N ASP A 275 3.64 -2.98 -10.10
CA ASP A 275 4.28 -1.80 -9.52
C ASP A 275 5.45 -2.19 -8.59
N HIS A 276 5.93 -1.22 -7.81
CA HIS A 276 6.98 -1.39 -6.81
C HIS A 276 6.76 -2.56 -5.85
N THR A 277 5.52 -2.96 -5.56
CA THR A 277 5.19 -4.06 -4.65
C THR A 277 5.75 -5.38 -5.16
N LEU A 278 5.52 -5.69 -6.44
CA LEU A 278 6.11 -6.87 -7.08
C LEU A 278 7.58 -6.60 -7.42
N GLY A 279 7.88 -5.44 -8.01
CA GLY A 279 9.22 -5.12 -8.51
C GLY A 279 10.29 -5.18 -7.42
N LEU A 280 10.06 -4.57 -6.25
CA LEU A 280 11.02 -4.56 -5.15
C LEU A 280 11.24 -5.97 -4.57
N ALA A 281 10.15 -6.71 -4.36
CA ALA A 281 10.21 -8.05 -3.78
C ALA A 281 10.89 -9.05 -4.71
N LEU A 282 10.54 -9.03 -6.00
CA LEU A 282 11.13 -9.89 -7.02
C LEU A 282 12.62 -9.56 -7.24
N ARG A 283 12.97 -8.28 -7.30
CA ARG A 283 14.38 -7.84 -7.40
C ARG A 283 15.20 -8.35 -6.22
N TYR A 284 14.66 -8.26 -5.00
CA TYR A 284 15.33 -8.79 -3.83
C TYR A 284 15.59 -10.30 -3.96
N CYS A 285 14.60 -11.08 -4.40
CA CYS A 285 14.76 -12.53 -4.60
C CYS A 285 15.80 -12.88 -5.68
N ILE A 286 15.80 -12.17 -6.82
CA ILE A 286 16.73 -12.42 -7.93
C ILE A 286 18.18 -12.09 -7.54
N LEU A 287 18.40 -10.98 -6.83
CA LEU A 287 19.75 -10.57 -6.40
C LEU A 287 20.40 -11.50 -5.37
N ARG A 288 19.66 -12.48 -4.82
CA ARG A 288 20.24 -13.50 -3.94
C ARG A 288 20.98 -14.59 -4.70
N ASP A 289 20.77 -14.68 -6.01
CA ASP A 289 21.50 -15.62 -6.87
C ASP A 289 22.87 -15.01 -7.25
N GLU A 290 23.96 -15.65 -6.83
CA GLU A 290 25.33 -15.19 -7.10
C GLU A 290 25.67 -15.15 -8.61
N SER A 291 24.93 -15.91 -9.42
CA SER A 291 25.05 -15.93 -10.88
C SER A 291 24.51 -14.67 -11.54
N VAL A 292 23.71 -13.86 -10.84
CA VAL A 292 23.21 -12.56 -11.31
C VAL A 292 24.28 -11.48 -11.07
N SER A 293 24.58 -10.69 -12.10
CA SER A 293 25.45 -9.51 -11.99
C SER A 293 24.66 -8.25 -11.65
N PHE A 294 23.49 -8.10 -12.26
CA PHE A 294 22.64 -6.94 -12.07
C PHE A 294 21.17 -7.33 -12.17
N CYS A 295 20.36 -6.73 -11.31
CA CYS A 295 18.91 -6.77 -11.42
C CYS A 295 18.34 -5.43 -10.96
N GLY A 296 17.55 -4.81 -11.83
CA GLY A 296 16.93 -3.51 -11.62
C GLY A 296 15.50 -3.51 -12.14
N TYR A 297 14.69 -2.59 -11.60
CA TYR A 297 13.40 -2.30 -12.19
C TYR A 297 13.12 -0.81 -12.12
N CYS A 298 12.30 -0.32 -13.04
CA CYS A 298 11.80 1.05 -13.03
C CYS A 298 10.31 1.09 -13.37
N VAL A 299 9.62 2.08 -12.81
CA VAL A 299 8.32 2.51 -13.31
C VAL A 299 8.64 3.58 -14.37
N PRO A 300 8.39 3.33 -15.67
CA PRO A 300 8.77 4.25 -16.74
C PRO A 300 8.06 5.60 -16.60
N HIS A 301 6.77 5.58 -16.23
CA HIS A 301 6.00 6.78 -15.95
C HIS A 301 4.90 6.49 -14.91
N PRO A 302 4.59 7.38 -13.94
CA PRO A 302 3.58 7.14 -12.92
C PRO A 302 2.15 6.91 -13.43
N LEU A 303 1.85 7.38 -14.64
CA LEU A 303 0.56 7.17 -15.32
C LEU A 303 0.50 5.87 -16.14
N GLU A 304 1.64 5.21 -16.34
CA GLU A 304 1.72 3.95 -17.05
C GLU A 304 1.69 2.80 -16.05
N ASP A 305 0.72 1.91 -16.24
CA ASP A 305 0.46 0.79 -15.35
C ASP A 305 1.39 -0.39 -15.65
N MET A 306 2.70 -0.15 -15.61
CA MET A 306 3.71 -1.17 -15.89
C MET A 306 5.03 -0.90 -15.17
N ILE A 307 5.86 -1.94 -15.08
CA ILE A 307 7.26 -1.85 -14.68
C ILE A 307 8.15 -2.53 -15.72
N ASN A 308 9.31 -1.94 -15.97
CA ASN A 308 10.37 -2.57 -16.74
C ASN A 308 11.39 -3.18 -15.79
N PHE A 309 11.83 -4.38 -16.11
CA PHE A 309 12.65 -5.22 -15.25
C PHE A 309 13.86 -5.72 -16.04
N ASP A 310 15.05 -5.32 -15.61
CA ASP A 310 16.31 -5.65 -16.29
C ASP A 310 17.07 -6.68 -15.46
N ILE A 311 17.50 -7.76 -16.11
CA ILE A 311 18.33 -8.80 -15.50
C ILE A 311 19.58 -8.97 -16.37
N GLN A 312 20.74 -8.97 -15.72
CA GLN A 312 22.01 -9.33 -16.32
C GLN A 312 22.66 -10.43 -15.49
N MET A 313 23.13 -11.46 -16.19
CA MET A 313 23.79 -12.63 -15.63
C MET A 313 25.30 -12.48 -15.74
N LYS A 314 26.03 -13.08 -14.78
CA LYS A 314 27.44 -13.46 -14.94
C LYS A 314 27.56 -14.77 -15.71
N LYS A 315 26.64 -15.71 -15.46
CA LYS A 315 26.57 -17.04 -16.08
C LYS A 315 25.10 -17.49 -16.14
N GLY A 316 24.70 -18.16 -17.22
CA GLY A 316 23.34 -18.68 -17.38
C GLY A 316 22.38 -17.72 -18.07
N SER A 317 21.08 -18.04 -18.01
CA SER A 317 20.01 -17.34 -18.72
C SER A 317 19.25 -16.38 -17.81
N ALA A 318 19.01 -15.16 -18.28
CA ALA A 318 18.21 -14.15 -17.59
C ALA A 318 16.75 -14.59 -17.41
N ILE A 319 16.21 -15.42 -18.33
CA ILE A 319 14.86 -16.00 -18.19
C ILE A 319 14.81 -16.99 -17.02
N ASP A 320 15.84 -17.82 -16.86
CA ASP A 320 15.89 -18.78 -15.77
C ASP A 320 16.07 -18.08 -14.42
N ALA A 321 16.86 -17.00 -14.39
CA ALA A 321 16.95 -16.13 -13.21
C ALA A 321 15.59 -15.51 -12.84
N LEU A 322 14.81 -15.06 -13.83
CA LEU A 322 13.45 -14.58 -13.58
C LEU A 322 12.55 -15.67 -12.98
N ARG A 323 12.55 -16.87 -13.57
CA ARG A 323 11.78 -18.04 -13.07
C ARG A 323 12.18 -18.40 -11.63
N ASN A 324 13.48 -18.51 -11.37
CA ASN A 324 14.02 -18.80 -10.05
C ASN A 324 13.66 -17.71 -9.04
N GLY A 325 13.70 -16.44 -9.46
CA GLY A 325 13.25 -15.30 -8.66
C GLY A 325 11.79 -15.37 -8.26
N LEU A 326 10.90 -15.68 -9.22
CA LEU A 326 9.47 -15.84 -8.99
C LEU A 326 9.18 -17.02 -8.06
N GLN A 327 9.88 -18.14 -8.24
CA GLN A 327 9.75 -19.31 -7.37
C GLN A 327 10.27 -19.03 -5.96
N CYS A 328 11.41 -18.35 -5.82
CA CYS A 328 11.95 -17.91 -4.54
C CYS A 328 10.94 -17.01 -3.81
N LEU A 329 10.39 -16.01 -4.51
CA LEU A 329 9.39 -15.11 -3.95
C LEU A 329 8.12 -15.86 -3.49
N ARG A 330 7.64 -16.81 -4.31
CA ARG A 330 6.51 -17.66 -3.95
C ARG A 330 6.76 -18.46 -2.68
N ILE A 331 7.95 -19.06 -2.53
CA ILE A 331 8.33 -19.83 -1.34
C ILE A 331 8.39 -18.92 -0.11
N VAL A 332 8.99 -17.73 -0.23
CA VAL A 332 9.10 -16.76 0.88
C VAL A 332 7.73 -16.36 1.43
N PHE A 333 6.72 -16.25 0.56
CA PHE A 333 5.37 -15.86 0.97
C PHE A 333 4.49 -17.03 1.40
N ASN A 334 4.90 -18.28 1.13
CA ASN A 334 4.18 -19.49 1.50
C ASN A 334 4.56 -19.93 2.92
N ILE A 335 4.14 -19.13 3.92
CA ILE A 335 4.39 -19.31 5.36
C ILE A 335 3.17 -19.93 6.06
#